data_AF-A0A6A0K0I1-F1
#
_entry.id   AF-A0A6A0K0I1-F1
#
_cell.length_a   1.000
_cell.length_b   1.000
_cell.length_c   1.000
_cell.angle_alpha   90.00
_cell.angle_beta   90.00
_cell.angle_gamma   90.00
#
_symmetry.space_group_name_H-M   'P 1'
#
loop_
_entity.id
_entity.type
_entity.pdbx_description
1 polymer ?
#
loop_
_entity_poly.entity_id
_entity_poly.type
_entity_poly.pdbx_seq_one_letter_code
_entity_poly.pdbx_strand_id
1 'polypeptide(L)'
;IEFKQMFENGANFQRPLWASTSTKNPKFSDVLYVEKLIGKNTVNTMPDPTLKAFLDHGESNQLITDKISESKNHLNQIDDLGISLDSITDQLLVDGLTAFQDSFDDLIQNISSKRSTFNLV
;
A
#
# COMPACT_ATOMS: atom_id res chain seq x y z
N ILE A 1 3.47 -23.73 18.44
CA ILE A 1 2.94 -24.44 17.26
C ILE A 1 3.46 -23.69 16.05
N GLU A 2 4.19 -24.36 15.16
CA GLU A 2 4.72 -23.75 13.95
C GLU A 2 3.57 -23.50 12.95
N PHE A 3 3.63 -22.42 12.15
CA PHE A 3 2.54 -22.06 11.23
C PHE A 3 2.13 -23.22 10.31
N LYS A 4 3.09 -24.06 9.88
CA LYS A 4 2.83 -25.25 9.08
C LYS A 4 1.78 -26.18 9.72
N GLN A 5 1.89 -26.44 11.02
CA GLN A 5 0.95 -27.29 11.75
C GLN A 5 -0.44 -26.63 11.85
N MET A 6 -0.52 -25.31 11.98
CA MET A 6 -1.80 -24.60 12.00
C MET A 6 -2.49 -24.65 10.63
N PHE A 7 -1.71 -24.47 9.56
CA PHE A 7 -2.20 -24.54 8.19
C PHE A 7 -2.75 -25.94 7.85
N GLU A 8 -2.05 -27.00 8.24
CA GLU A 8 -2.53 -28.38 8.11
C GLU A 8 -3.84 -28.64 8.88
N ASN A 9 -4.12 -27.84 9.92
CA ASN A 9 -5.36 -27.87 10.70
C ASN A 9 -6.42 -26.84 10.23
N GLY A 10 -6.26 -26.25 9.04
CA GLY A 10 -7.25 -25.37 8.43
C GLY A 10 -7.08 -23.86 8.70
N ALA A 11 -5.98 -23.44 9.32
CA ALA A 11 -5.66 -22.01 9.42
C ALA A 11 -5.35 -21.41 8.04
N ASN A 12 -5.72 -20.15 7.83
CA ASN A 12 -5.45 -19.41 6.59
C ASN A 12 -4.11 -18.68 6.65
N PHE A 13 -3.47 -18.47 5.48
CA PHE A 13 -2.35 -17.54 5.35
C PHE A 13 -2.83 -16.09 5.50
N GLN A 14 -2.06 -15.28 6.23
CA GLN A 14 -2.17 -13.82 6.08
C GLN A 14 -1.51 -13.42 4.76
N ARG A 15 -2.33 -12.94 3.83
CA ARG A 15 -1.86 -12.50 2.51
C ARG A 15 -1.25 -11.10 2.63
N PRO A 16 -0.02 -10.86 2.13
CA PRO A 16 0.48 -9.50 1.97
C PRO A 16 -0.47 -8.68 1.10
N LEU A 17 -0.75 -7.45 1.52
CA LEU A 17 -1.58 -6.51 0.78
C LEU A 17 -0.74 -5.27 0.44
N TRP A 18 -0.66 -4.97 -0.84
CA TRP A 18 -0.05 -3.74 -1.35
C TRP A 18 -1.09 -2.63 -1.41
N ALA A 19 -0.86 -1.56 -0.65
CA ALA A 19 -1.69 -0.36 -0.62
C ALA A 19 -0.93 0.84 -1.20
N SER A 20 -1.66 1.91 -1.54
CA SER A 20 -1.09 3.14 -2.12
C SER A 20 -0.30 2.91 -3.42
N THR A 21 -0.81 2.03 -4.28
CA THR A 21 -0.14 1.57 -5.51
C THR A 21 -0.42 2.45 -6.74
N SER A 22 -0.99 3.64 -6.55
CA SER A 22 -1.02 4.65 -7.62
C SER A 22 0.33 5.32 -7.76
N THR A 23 0.90 5.29 -8.95
CA THR A 23 2.11 6.05 -9.27
C THR A 23 1.84 7.55 -9.09
N LYS A 24 2.69 8.23 -8.32
CA LYS A 24 2.54 9.66 -7.99
C LYS A 24 3.33 10.59 -8.90
N ASN A 25 4.38 10.07 -9.56
CA ASN A 25 5.24 10.84 -10.44
C ASN A 25 4.93 10.48 -11.91
N PRO A 26 4.48 11.44 -12.74
CA PRO A 26 4.04 11.19 -14.11
C PRO A 26 5.15 10.75 -15.06
N LYS A 27 6.42 10.80 -14.63
CA LYS A 27 7.55 10.24 -15.41
C LYS A 27 7.58 8.71 -15.40
N PHE A 28 6.87 8.08 -14.47
CA PHE A 28 6.77 6.63 -14.39
C PHE A 28 5.41 6.17 -14.92
N SER A 29 5.35 4.92 -15.37
CA SER A 29 4.08 4.27 -15.74
C SER A 29 3.08 4.37 -14.58
N ASP A 30 1.84 4.70 -14.90
CA ASP A 30 0.71 4.77 -13.95
C ASP A 30 0.27 3.40 -13.43
N VAL A 31 0.77 2.31 -14.03
CA VAL A 31 0.58 0.92 -13.61
C VAL A 31 1.83 0.27 -12.98
N LEU A 32 2.93 1.04 -12.82
CA LEU A 32 4.23 0.55 -12.34
C LEU A 32 4.12 -0.38 -11.12
N TYR A 33 3.50 0.08 -10.04
CA TYR A 33 3.44 -0.72 -8.81
C TYR A 33 2.54 -1.94 -8.95
N VAL A 34 1.48 -1.87 -9.76
CA VAL A 34 0.58 -3.00 -9.98
C VAL A 34 1.34 -4.12 -10.68
N GLU A 35 2.00 -3.83 -11.80
CA GLU A 35 2.74 -4.82 -12.59
C GLU A 35 3.89 -5.46 -11.81
N LYS A 36 4.68 -4.65 -11.09
CA LYS A 36 5.89 -5.14 -10.41
C LYS A 36 5.60 -5.95 -9.14
N LEU A 37 4.38 -5.88 -8.60
CA LEU A 37 4.03 -6.50 -7.31
C LEU A 37 3.07 -7.70 -7.44
N ILE A 38 2.82 -8.18 -8.65
CA ILE A 38 1.99 -9.37 -8.90
C ILE A 38 2.68 -10.61 -8.36
N GLY A 39 1.96 -11.36 -7.50
CA GLY A 39 2.48 -12.48 -6.76
C GLY A 39 1.40 -13.47 -6.33
N LYS A 40 1.79 -14.74 -6.15
CA LYS A 40 0.90 -15.72 -5.53
C LYS A 40 0.59 -15.31 -4.09
N ASN A 41 -0.67 -15.49 -3.68
CA ASN A 41 -1.15 -15.22 -2.32
C ASN A 41 -0.99 -13.76 -1.86
N THR A 42 -0.95 -12.78 -2.76
CA THR A 42 -0.96 -11.35 -2.41
C THR A 42 -2.31 -10.70 -2.77
N VAL A 43 -2.52 -9.49 -2.28
CA VAL A 43 -3.63 -8.59 -2.66
C VAL A 43 -3.02 -7.26 -3.07
N ASN A 44 -3.62 -6.58 -4.04
CA ASN A 44 -3.35 -5.18 -4.33
C ASN A 44 -4.66 -4.41 -4.22
N THR A 45 -4.70 -3.38 -3.36
CA THR A 45 -5.87 -2.49 -3.26
C THR A 45 -5.62 -1.24 -4.09
N MET A 46 -6.46 -1.04 -5.11
CA MET A 46 -6.26 -0.01 -6.13
C MET A 46 -7.43 0.96 -6.12
N PRO A 47 -7.20 2.27 -6.25
CA PRO A 47 -8.27 3.20 -6.56
C PRO A 47 -8.70 3.05 -8.03
N ASP A 48 -9.93 3.48 -8.34
CA ASP A 48 -10.54 3.35 -9.67
C ASP A 48 -9.63 3.81 -10.83
N PRO A 49 -8.89 4.93 -10.76
CA PRO A 49 -8.04 5.35 -11.86
C PRO A 49 -6.90 4.37 -12.15
N THR A 50 -6.27 3.83 -11.11
CA THR A 50 -5.19 2.84 -11.25
C THR A 50 -5.72 1.52 -11.79
N LEU A 51 -6.91 1.07 -11.35
CA LEU A 51 -7.55 -0.11 -11.90
C LEU A 51 -7.89 0.07 -13.39
N LYS A 52 -8.43 1.24 -13.77
CA LYS A 52 -8.75 1.56 -15.18
C LYS A 52 -7.50 1.57 -16.05
N ALA A 53 -6.41 2.20 -15.60
CA ALA A 53 -5.14 2.20 -16.32
C ALA A 53 -4.60 0.77 -16.52
N PHE A 54 -4.64 -0.05 -15.46
CA PHE A 54 -4.21 -1.44 -15.56
C PHE A 54 -5.07 -2.27 -16.53
N LEU A 55 -6.38 -2.05 -16.56
CA LEU A 55 -7.28 -2.71 -17.51
C LEU A 55 -7.06 -2.26 -18.96
N ASP A 56 -6.62 -1.02 -19.17
CA ASP A 56 -6.36 -0.45 -20.49
C ASP A 56 -5.05 -0.99 -21.08
N HIS A 57 -3.97 -0.99 -20.32
CA HIS A 57 -2.63 -1.27 -20.86
C HIS A 57 -1.67 -2.01 -19.92
N GLY A 58 -2.13 -2.58 -18.80
CA GLY A 58 -1.28 -3.30 -17.86
C GLY A 58 -0.96 -4.75 -18.26
N GLU A 59 0.19 -5.24 -17.81
CA GLU A 59 0.60 -6.65 -17.98
C GLU A 59 0.51 -7.46 -16.67
N SER A 60 0.03 -8.70 -16.76
CA SER A 60 -0.24 -9.57 -15.59
C SER A 60 0.88 -10.56 -15.22
N ASN A 61 2.13 -10.20 -15.51
CA ASN A 61 3.30 -11.05 -15.25
C ASN A 61 3.58 -11.18 -13.74
N GLN A 62 3.91 -12.38 -13.25
CA GLN A 62 4.26 -12.59 -11.84
C GLN A 62 5.70 -12.14 -11.56
N LEU A 63 5.89 -10.88 -11.20
CA LEU A 63 7.21 -10.26 -11.07
C LEU A 63 7.71 -10.07 -9.62
N ILE A 64 6.88 -10.34 -8.59
CA ILE A 64 7.26 -10.03 -7.19
C ILE A 64 8.53 -10.76 -6.72
N THR A 65 8.80 -11.94 -7.29
CA THR A 65 9.98 -12.77 -6.98
C THR A 65 11.13 -12.55 -7.95
N ASP A 66 10.94 -11.72 -8.98
CA ASP A 66 11.98 -11.44 -9.95
C ASP A 66 13.04 -10.54 -9.32
N LYS A 67 14.31 -10.79 -9.66
CA LYS A 67 15.43 -9.91 -9.30
C LYS A 67 15.60 -9.64 -7.79
N ILE A 68 15.19 -10.56 -6.91
CA ILE A 68 15.33 -10.42 -5.45
C ILE A 68 16.76 -10.00 -5.04
N SER A 69 17.79 -10.56 -5.66
CA SER A 69 19.18 -10.19 -5.37
C SER A 69 19.50 -8.73 -5.71
N GLU A 70 18.96 -8.21 -6.81
CA GLU A 70 19.08 -6.80 -7.21
C GLU A 70 18.34 -5.89 -6.22
N SER A 71 17.11 -6.27 -5.83
CA SER A 71 16.33 -5.53 -4.82
C SER A 71 17.06 -5.43 -3.49
N LYS A 72 17.69 -6.53 -3.02
CA LYS A 72 18.53 -6.51 -1.81
C LYS A 72 19.74 -5.60 -1.95
N ASN A 73 20.39 -5.64 -3.12
CA ASN A 73 21.53 -4.76 -3.39
C ASN A 73 21.13 -3.28 -3.37
N HIS A 74 19.96 -2.91 -3.91
CA HIS A 74 19.45 -1.55 -3.81
C HIS A 74 19.25 -1.11 -2.35
N LEU A 75 18.70 -1.98 -1.48
CA LEU A 75 18.55 -1.68 -0.06
C LEU A 75 19.91 -1.44 0.62
N ASN A 76 20.92 -2.27 0.32
CA ASN A 76 22.27 -2.08 0.84
C ASN A 76 22.89 -0.76 0.35
N GLN A 77 22.72 -0.41 -0.93
CA GLN A 77 23.24 0.84 -1.48
C GLN A 77 22.59 2.08 -0.85
N ILE A 78 21.29 1.99 -0.51
CA ILE A 78 20.60 3.06 0.22
C ILE A 78 21.22 3.25 1.61
N ASP A 79 21.51 2.15 2.31
CA ASP A 79 22.17 2.17 3.62
C ASP A 79 23.61 2.70 3.54
N ASP A 80 24.39 2.30 2.52
CA ASP A 80 25.75 2.80 2.25
C ASP A 80 25.79 4.33 2.03
N LEU A 81 24.69 4.91 1.54
CA LEU A 81 24.52 6.36 1.39
C LEU A 81 24.12 7.06 2.69
N GLY A 82 24.00 6.33 3.80
CA GLY A 82 23.59 6.83 5.11
C GLY A 82 22.08 7.08 5.24
N ILE A 83 21.27 6.50 4.35
CA ILE A 83 19.81 6.66 4.36
C ILE A 83 19.20 5.51 5.17
N SER A 84 18.78 5.79 6.39
CA SER A 84 18.15 4.79 7.26
C SER A 84 16.72 4.49 6.82
N LEU A 85 16.48 3.24 6.37
CA LEU A 85 15.14 2.77 6.07
C LEU A 85 14.24 2.78 7.30
N ASP A 86 14.76 2.39 8.48
CA ASP A 86 14.02 2.38 9.74
C ASP A 86 13.51 3.78 10.09
N SER A 87 14.38 4.80 10.02
CA SER A 87 13.98 6.19 10.26
C SER A 87 12.92 6.67 9.28
N ILE A 88 13.01 6.25 8.00
CA ILE A 88 12.00 6.60 7.00
C ILE A 88 10.67 5.92 7.32
N THR A 89 10.67 4.64 7.67
CA THR A 89 9.43 3.91 7.96
C THR A 89 8.78 4.38 9.25
N ASP A 90 9.57 4.77 10.27
CA ASP A 90 9.06 5.36 11.50
C ASP A 90 8.37 6.70 11.22
N GLN A 91 9.01 7.56 10.42
CA GLN A 91 8.40 8.84 10.03
C GLN A 91 7.12 8.62 9.21
N LEU A 92 7.14 7.72 8.22
CA LEU A 92 5.96 7.40 7.42
C LEU A 92 4.81 6.83 8.25
N LEU A 93 5.11 6.07 9.32
CA LEU A 93 4.10 5.57 10.24
C LEU A 93 3.44 6.72 11.01
N VAL A 94 4.25 7.64 11.57
CA VAL A 94 3.73 8.81 12.29
C VAL A 94 2.89 9.68 11.38
N ASP A 95 3.41 10.04 10.20
CA ASP A 95 2.72 10.88 9.22
C ASP A 95 1.42 10.22 8.74
N GLY A 96 1.45 8.89 8.53
CA GLY A 96 0.28 8.11 8.17
C GLY A 96 -0.79 8.14 9.26
N LEU A 97 -0.42 7.95 10.53
CA LEU A 97 -1.36 8.02 11.64
C LEU A 97 -1.99 9.41 11.77
N THR A 98 -1.19 10.47 11.66
CA THR A 98 -1.68 11.85 11.67
C THR A 98 -2.65 12.10 10.53
N ALA A 99 -2.32 11.72 9.30
CA ALA A 99 -3.22 11.91 8.16
C ALA A 99 -4.58 11.18 8.32
N PHE A 100 -4.57 10.00 8.95
CA PHE A 100 -5.79 9.26 9.26
C PHE A 100 -6.61 9.94 10.38
N GLN A 101 -5.96 10.47 11.41
CA GLN A 101 -6.61 11.21 12.49
C GLN A 101 -7.28 12.48 11.94
N ASP A 102 -6.54 13.27 11.16
CA ASP A 102 -7.05 14.50 10.55
C ASP A 102 -8.26 14.22 9.66
N SER A 103 -8.16 13.19 8.80
CA SER A 103 -9.27 12.79 7.93
C SER A 103 -10.52 12.33 8.71
N PHE A 104 -10.32 11.73 9.90
CA PHE A 104 -11.41 11.33 10.77
C PHE A 104 -12.05 12.51 11.48
N ASP A 105 -11.27 13.46 11.98
CA ASP A 105 -11.76 14.68 12.60
C ASP A 105 -12.57 15.53 11.60
N ASP A 106 -12.08 15.64 10.37
CA ASP A 106 -12.80 16.27 9.25
C ASP A 106 -14.15 15.60 9.00
N LEU A 107 -14.21 14.26 9.01
CA LEU A 107 -15.45 13.51 8.85
C LEU A 107 -16.46 13.83 9.97
N ILE A 108 -16.01 13.83 11.23
CA ILE A 108 -16.86 14.14 12.38
C ILE A 108 -17.34 15.59 12.36
N GLN A 109 -16.49 16.54 11.96
CA GLN A 109 -16.88 17.94 11.81
C GLN A 109 -17.93 18.12 10.71
N ASN A 110 -17.77 17.44 9.58
CA ASN A 110 -18.72 17.48 8.48
C ASN A 110 -20.10 16.94 8.91
N ILE A 111 -20.13 15.80 9.60
CA ILE A 111 -21.38 15.22 10.14
C ILE A 111 -22.03 16.19 11.14
N SER A 112 -21.25 16.77 12.05
CA SER A 112 -21.75 17.72 13.05
C SER A 112 -22.33 18.98 12.41
N SER A 113 -21.64 19.53 11.41
CA SER A 113 -22.09 20.69 10.65
C SER A 113 -23.42 20.39 9.95
N LYS A 114 -23.51 19.22 9.30
CA LYS A 114 -24.74 18.82 8.62
C LYS A 114 -25.90 18.62 9.60
N ARG A 115 -25.66 18.00 10.76
CA ARG A 115 -26.68 17.82 11.82
C ARG A 115 -27.23 19.16 12.30
N SER A 116 -26.38 20.16 12.51
CA SER A 116 -26.80 21.49 12.94
C SER A 116 -27.74 22.17 11.94
N THR A 117 -27.59 21.90 10.63
CA THR A 117 -28.53 22.44 9.61
C THR A 117 -29.94 21.88 9.72
N PHE A 118 -30.11 20.67 10.28
CA PHE A 118 -31.42 20.05 10.47
C PHE A 118 -32.10 20.45 11.79
N ASN A 119 -31.32 20.87 12.79
CA ASN A 119 -31.85 21.34 14.08
C ASN A 119 -32.29 22.81 14.07
N LEU A 120 -32.10 23.53 12.97
CA LEU A 120 -32.48 24.93 12.77
C LEU A 120 -33.77 25.08 11.93
N VAL A 121 -34.46 23.96 11.66
CA VAL A 121 -35.81 23.87 11.06
C VAL A 121 -36.77 23.37 12.13
#